data_AF-A0A9P8DW27-F1
#
_entry.id   AF-A0A9P8DW27-F1
#
_cell.length_a   1.000
_cell.length_b   1.000
_cell.length_c   1.000
_cell.angle_alpha   90.00
_cell.angle_beta   90.00
_cell.angle_gamma   90.00
#
_symmetry.space_group_name_H-M   'P 1'
#
loop_
_entity.id
_entity.type
_entity.pdbx_description
1 polymer ?
#
loop_
_entity_poly.entity_id
_entity_poly.type
_entity_poly.pdbx_seq_one_letter_code
_entity_poly.pdbx_strand_id
1 'polypeptide(L)'
;MAQFPPMKNDLLLRAARGEKVERPPMWVMRQAGRYLPEYHEAKGSHDFFECCRSPEIASTLTLQPIDRYAGLIDGSIIFSDILVIPQAMGMEVIMVDKKGPHFPDPLMSPHDKQYQEIMERDVDVKESLDYVYKAITLTRQKLDGRVPLYGFCGAPWTLLSYMVEGGGSKMFKQVKTWIFKYPEESKKLLQKIA
;
A
#
# COMPACT_ATOMS: atom_id res chain seq x y z
N MET A 1 7.93 0.89 24.36
CA MET A 1 7.88 1.43 22.98
C MET A 1 9.23 1.17 22.33
N ALA A 2 9.28 0.76 21.06
CA ALA A 2 10.56 0.57 20.38
C ALA A 2 11.32 1.91 20.33
N GLN A 3 12.59 1.89 20.75
CA GLN A 3 13.46 3.06 20.62
C GLN A 3 13.99 3.08 19.19
N PHE A 4 13.58 4.08 18.41
CA PHE A 4 14.05 4.25 17.03
C PHE A 4 15.26 5.18 16.98
N PRO A 5 16.19 4.96 16.03
CA PRO A 5 17.30 5.88 15.80
C PRO A 5 16.82 7.32 15.54
N PRO A 6 17.54 8.34 16.05
CA PRO A 6 17.19 9.74 15.85
C PRO A 6 17.30 10.11 14.36
N MET A 7 16.41 11.00 13.91
CA MET A 7 16.39 11.45 12.51
C MET A 7 17.64 12.28 12.18
N LYS A 8 18.31 11.97 11.07
CA LYS A 8 19.52 12.65 10.57
C LYS A 8 19.19 13.62 9.44
N ASN A 9 18.28 13.24 8.53
CA ASN A 9 17.73 14.12 7.50
C ASN A 9 16.21 14.23 7.69
N ASP A 10 15.75 15.44 7.99
CA ASP A 10 14.33 15.75 8.21
C ASP A 10 13.75 16.75 7.20
N LEU A 11 14.49 17.04 6.11
CA LEU A 11 14.11 18.03 5.08
C LEU A 11 12.67 17.84 4.61
N LEU A 12 12.30 16.58 4.35
CA LEU A 12 10.98 16.21 3.89
C LEU A 12 9.87 16.50 4.92
N LEU A 13 10.14 16.30 6.21
CA LEU A 13 9.18 16.56 7.28
C LEU A 13 8.99 18.06 7.50
N ARG A 14 10.09 18.82 7.53
CA ARG A 14 10.06 20.29 7.66
C ARG A 14 9.33 20.94 6.49
N ALA A 15 9.68 20.53 5.25
CA ALA A 15 9.00 21.04 4.06
C ALA A 15 7.50 20.71 4.07
N ALA A 16 7.10 19.50 4.47
CA ALA A 16 5.68 19.12 4.58
C ALA A 16 4.91 19.96 5.62
N ARG A 17 5.61 20.48 6.64
CA ARG A 17 5.04 21.40 7.63
C ARG A 17 5.06 22.87 7.20
N GLY A 18 5.55 23.17 6.00
CA GLY A 18 5.67 24.54 5.48
C GLY A 18 6.85 25.32 6.07
N GLU A 19 7.79 24.64 6.72
CA GLU A 19 9.00 25.27 7.26
C GLU A 19 10.01 25.59 6.15
N LYS A 20 10.86 26.59 6.37
CA LYS A 20 11.97 26.89 5.45
C LYS A 20 13.03 25.78 5.52
N VAL A 21 13.45 25.30 4.36
CA VAL A 21 14.48 24.26 4.20
C VAL A 21 15.61 24.75 3.30
N GLU A 22 16.77 24.10 3.40
CA GLU A 22 18.00 24.51 2.74
C GLU A 22 17.99 24.19 1.24
N ARG A 23 17.20 23.19 0.84
CA ARG A 23 16.87 22.84 -0.55
C ARG A 23 15.53 22.09 -0.61
N PRO A 24 14.85 22.04 -1.77
CA PRO A 24 13.68 21.18 -1.94
C PRO A 24 14.02 19.70 -1.67
N PRO A 25 13.25 18.99 -0.83
CA PRO A 25 13.42 17.54 -0.65
C PRO A 25 12.85 16.75 -1.84
N MET A 26 13.43 15.59 -2.12
CA MET A 26 13.02 14.73 -3.23
C MET A 26 12.81 13.28 -2.80
N TRP A 27 11.73 12.67 -3.29
CA TRP A 27 11.52 11.22 -3.30
C TRP A 27 10.71 10.86 -4.55
N VAL A 28 10.67 9.58 -4.92
CA VAL A 28 9.99 9.15 -6.15
C VAL A 28 8.94 8.09 -5.83
N MET A 29 7.71 8.28 -6.32
CA MET A 29 6.69 7.23 -6.25
C MET A 29 7.17 5.98 -6.99
N ARG A 30 7.03 4.81 -6.35
CA ARG A 30 7.57 3.53 -6.84
C ARG A 30 9.10 3.49 -6.93
N GLN A 31 9.82 4.27 -6.10
CA GLN A 31 11.29 4.19 -6.01
C GLN A 31 11.80 2.79 -5.67
N ALA A 32 11.06 1.99 -4.91
CA ALA A 32 11.28 0.55 -4.81
C ALA A 32 10.48 -0.16 -5.91
N GLY A 33 11.14 -0.66 -6.94
CA GLY A 33 10.43 -1.26 -8.07
C GLY A 33 11.31 -1.90 -9.13
N ARG A 34 10.63 -2.52 -10.10
CA ARG A 34 11.18 -3.34 -11.21
C ARG A 34 12.23 -2.67 -12.10
N TYR A 35 12.48 -1.38 -11.96
CA TYR A 35 13.54 -0.70 -12.71
C TYR A 35 14.93 -0.93 -12.07
N LEU A 36 14.98 -1.41 -10.82
CA LEU A 36 16.20 -1.77 -10.11
C LEU A 36 16.50 -3.27 -10.33
N PRO A 37 17.69 -3.67 -10.83
CA PRO A 37 18.06 -5.08 -10.92
C PRO A 37 17.99 -5.81 -9.56
N GLU A 38 18.44 -5.18 -8.47
CA GLU A 38 18.40 -5.72 -7.11
C GLU A 38 16.98 -5.96 -6.59
N TYR A 39 15.97 -5.27 -7.13
CA TYR A 39 14.57 -5.58 -6.82
C TYR A 39 14.20 -7.00 -7.27
N HIS A 40 14.67 -7.41 -8.44
CA HIS A 40 14.41 -8.75 -8.97
C HIS A 40 15.13 -9.83 -8.17
N GLU A 41 16.35 -9.54 -7.72
CA GLU A 41 17.13 -10.43 -6.85
C GLU A 41 16.44 -10.64 -5.50
N ALA A 42 16.00 -9.56 -4.84
CA ALA A 42 15.33 -9.63 -3.55
C ALA A 42 13.92 -10.24 -3.62
N LYS A 43 13.18 -9.98 -4.71
CA LYS A 43 11.88 -10.63 -4.96
C LYS A 43 12.07 -12.13 -5.18
N GLY A 44 13.07 -12.53 -5.96
CA GLY A 44 13.31 -13.93 -6.34
C GLY A 44 12.06 -14.56 -6.96
N SER A 45 11.70 -15.75 -6.49
CA SER A 45 10.52 -16.51 -6.93
C SER A 45 9.23 -16.14 -6.20
N HIS A 46 9.27 -15.27 -5.20
CA HIS A 46 8.09 -14.91 -4.41
C HIS A 46 7.08 -14.17 -5.27
N ASP A 47 5.79 -14.41 -5.02
CA ASP A 47 4.74 -13.55 -5.52
C ASP A 47 4.79 -12.17 -4.85
N PHE A 48 4.08 -11.20 -5.44
CA PHE A 48 4.15 -9.83 -4.96
C PHE A 48 3.60 -9.66 -3.53
N PHE A 49 2.50 -10.34 -3.19
CA PHE A 49 1.91 -10.26 -1.85
C PHE A 49 2.68 -11.09 -0.82
N GLU A 50 3.38 -12.16 -1.22
CA GLU A 50 4.39 -12.83 -0.39
C GLU A 50 5.51 -11.86 -0.01
N CYS A 51 6.02 -11.06 -0.95
CA CYS A 51 6.98 -10.00 -0.62
C CYS A 51 6.41 -8.99 0.37
N CYS A 52 5.14 -8.57 0.21
CA CYS A 52 4.48 -7.66 1.17
C CYS A 52 4.32 -8.30 2.56
N ARG A 53 4.02 -9.59 2.64
CA ARG A 53 3.80 -10.35 3.88
C ARG A 53 5.08 -10.72 4.62
N SER A 54 6.25 -10.63 3.99
CA SER A 54 7.55 -10.80 4.64
C SER A 54 8.13 -9.45 5.07
N PRO A 55 8.20 -9.15 6.38
CA PRO A 55 8.82 -7.92 6.88
C PRO A 55 10.25 -7.71 6.39
N GLU A 56 11.04 -8.79 6.32
CA GLU A 56 12.43 -8.76 5.87
C GLU A 56 12.55 -8.41 4.39
N ILE A 57 11.72 -9.02 3.52
CA ILE A 57 11.73 -8.72 2.08
C ILE A 57 11.20 -7.30 1.83
N ALA A 58 10.04 -6.94 2.40
CA ALA A 58 9.48 -5.59 2.27
C ALA A 58 10.46 -4.51 2.75
N SER A 59 11.14 -4.75 3.88
CA SER A 59 12.18 -3.84 4.37
C SER A 59 13.38 -3.75 3.44
N THR A 60 13.86 -4.87 2.92
CA THR A 60 14.97 -4.91 1.95
C THR A 60 14.62 -4.13 0.69
N LEU A 61 13.45 -4.37 0.09
CA LEU A 61 12.97 -3.65 -1.09
C LEU A 61 12.83 -2.14 -0.83
N THR A 62 12.38 -1.76 0.37
CA THR A 62 12.26 -0.34 0.75
C THR A 62 13.62 0.38 0.81
N LEU A 63 14.67 -0.32 1.27
CA LEU A 63 16.00 0.24 1.48
C LEU A 63 16.82 0.35 0.19
N GLN A 64 16.60 -0.51 -0.80
CA GLN A 64 17.32 -0.51 -2.09
C GLN A 64 17.48 0.89 -2.74
N PRO A 65 16.42 1.69 -2.95
CA PRO A 65 16.58 3.02 -3.52
C PRO A 65 17.32 3.98 -2.58
N ILE A 66 17.21 3.80 -1.26
CA ILE A 66 17.92 4.64 -0.28
C ILE A 66 19.43 4.37 -0.34
N ASP A 67 19.81 3.11 -0.55
CA ASP A 67 21.20 2.70 -0.67
C ASP A 67 21.78 3.11 -2.03
N ARG A 68 21.04 2.88 -3.13
CA ARG A 68 21.50 3.20 -4.49
C ARG A 68 21.64 4.69 -4.76
N TYR A 69 20.74 5.49 -4.21
CA TYR A 69 20.67 6.94 -4.43
C TYR A 69 21.01 7.71 -3.15
N ALA A 70 21.93 7.18 -2.35
CA ALA A 70 22.36 7.78 -1.10
C ALA A 70 22.74 9.26 -1.29
N GLY A 71 22.13 10.13 -0.47
CA GLY A 71 22.33 11.58 -0.53
C GLY A 71 21.48 12.33 -1.56
N LEU A 72 20.78 11.63 -2.45
CA LEU A 72 19.89 12.24 -3.45
C LEU A 72 18.41 12.14 -3.07
N ILE A 73 18.01 11.07 -2.39
CA ILE A 73 16.64 10.84 -1.92
C ILE A 73 16.51 11.26 -0.45
N ASP A 74 15.47 12.01 -0.13
CA ASP A 74 15.16 12.57 1.19
C ASP A 74 14.00 11.86 1.90
N GLY A 75 13.43 10.83 1.28
CA GLY A 75 12.29 10.09 1.81
C GLY A 75 12.29 8.63 1.38
N SER A 76 11.87 7.76 2.28
CA SER A 76 11.54 6.37 1.99
C SER A 76 10.03 6.17 2.09
N ILE A 77 9.51 5.18 1.38
CA ILE A 77 8.11 4.76 1.48
C ILE A 77 8.11 3.25 1.64
N ILE A 78 7.35 2.74 2.61
CA ILE A 78 7.29 1.30 2.89
C ILE A 78 6.86 0.53 1.63
N PHE A 79 7.53 -0.58 1.35
CA PHE A 79 7.07 -1.51 0.33
C PHE A 79 5.84 -2.26 0.84
N SER A 80 4.69 -1.96 0.25
CA SER A 80 3.39 -2.60 0.50
C SER A 80 2.51 -2.35 -0.73
N ASP A 81 1.21 -2.61 -0.63
CA ASP A 81 0.23 -2.27 -1.66
C ASP A 81 -1.08 -1.79 -1.04
N ILE A 82 -1.85 -0.98 -1.78
CA ILE A 82 -3.13 -0.48 -1.29
C ILE A 82 -4.16 -1.60 -1.15
N LEU A 83 -4.02 -2.70 -1.90
CA LEU A 83 -4.99 -3.80 -1.97
C LEU A 83 -4.88 -4.78 -0.79
N VAL A 84 -3.93 -4.57 0.12
CA VAL A 84 -3.87 -5.31 1.39
C VAL A 84 -5.11 -5.06 2.27
N ILE A 85 -5.78 -3.91 2.11
CA ILE A 85 -7.01 -3.57 2.83
C ILE A 85 -8.18 -4.44 2.33
N PRO A 86 -8.53 -4.47 1.02
CA PRO A 86 -9.47 -5.44 0.48
C PRO A 86 -9.16 -6.91 0.84
N GLN A 87 -7.88 -7.31 0.87
CA GLN A 87 -7.49 -8.64 1.32
C GLN A 87 -7.85 -8.89 2.79
N ALA A 88 -7.56 -7.94 3.69
CA ALA A 88 -7.96 -8.03 5.10
C ALA A 88 -9.50 -8.07 5.26
N MET A 89 -10.23 -7.35 4.40
CA MET A 89 -11.69 -7.38 4.33
C MET A 89 -12.25 -8.70 3.76
N GLY A 90 -11.39 -9.59 3.26
CA GLY A 90 -11.76 -10.95 2.86
C GLY A 90 -11.82 -11.22 1.37
N MET A 91 -11.44 -10.26 0.54
CA MET A 91 -11.39 -10.46 -0.91
C MET A 91 -10.08 -11.13 -1.32
N GLU A 92 -10.15 -12.08 -2.25
CA GLU A 92 -8.95 -12.63 -2.87
C GLU A 92 -8.37 -11.63 -3.90
N VAL A 93 -7.05 -11.46 -3.87
CA VAL A 93 -6.33 -10.64 -4.85
C VAL A 93 -5.10 -11.39 -5.33
N ILE A 94 -5.01 -11.55 -6.64
CA ILE A 94 -3.90 -12.20 -7.33
C ILE A 94 -3.15 -11.18 -8.18
N MET A 95 -1.83 -11.23 -8.12
CA MET A 95 -0.97 -10.41 -8.98
C MET A 95 -0.67 -11.17 -10.27
N VAL A 96 -1.32 -10.78 -11.37
CA VAL A 96 -1.14 -11.43 -12.66
C VAL A 96 0.02 -10.77 -13.41
N ASP A 97 0.99 -11.58 -13.85
CA ASP A 97 2.18 -11.06 -14.53
C ASP A 97 1.78 -10.21 -15.74
N LYS A 98 2.44 -9.05 -15.86
CA LYS A 98 2.20 -8.00 -16.88
C LYS A 98 0.78 -7.40 -16.94
N LYS A 99 -0.19 -7.90 -16.17
CA LYS A 99 -1.57 -7.35 -16.11
C LYS A 99 -1.85 -6.56 -14.84
N GLY A 100 -1.16 -6.89 -13.74
CA GLY A 100 -1.34 -6.23 -12.45
C GLY A 100 -2.33 -6.98 -11.55
N PRO A 101 -2.88 -6.31 -10.53
CA PRO A 101 -3.75 -6.95 -9.56
C PRO A 101 -5.11 -7.30 -10.17
N HIS A 102 -5.62 -8.46 -9.80
CA HIS A 102 -6.89 -8.99 -10.24
C HIS A 102 -7.64 -9.60 -9.05
N PHE A 103 -8.93 -9.28 -8.94
CA PHE A 103 -9.85 -9.95 -8.02
C PHE A 103 -10.63 -10.97 -8.84
N PRO A 104 -10.51 -12.28 -8.53
CA PRO A 104 -11.26 -13.32 -9.24
C PRO A 104 -12.78 -13.12 -9.15
N ASP A 105 -13.23 -12.69 -7.96
CA ASP A 105 -14.63 -12.46 -7.63
C ASP A 105 -14.85 -10.98 -7.27
N PRO A 106 -14.98 -10.06 -8.25
CA PRO A 106 -15.29 -8.67 -7.96
C PRO A 106 -16.73 -8.48 -7.47
N LEU A 107 -17.00 -7.36 -6.80
CA LEU A 107 -18.33 -7.00 -6.32
C LEU A 107 -19.22 -6.49 -7.47
N MET A 108 -20.12 -7.33 -7.95
CA MET A 108 -21.03 -7.02 -9.05
C MET A 108 -22.30 -6.29 -8.56
N SER A 109 -22.77 -6.62 -7.36
CA SER A 109 -23.93 -5.99 -6.73
C SER A 109 -23.95 -6.14 -5.20
N PRO A 110 -24.76 -5.35 -4.47
CA PRO A 110 -24.96 -5.54 -3.03
C PRO A 110 -25.72 -6.82 -2.65
N HIS A 111 -26.30 -7.52 -3.62
CA HIS A 111 -26.99 -8.79 -3.40
C HIS A 111 -26.02 -9.97 -3.45
N ASP A 112 -24.76 -9.73 -3.83
CA ASP A 112 -23.75 -10.76 -3.90
C ASP A 112 -23.39 -11.22 -2.48
N LYS A 113 -23.21 -12.53 -2.30
CA LYS A 113 -22.84 -13.11 -1.01
C LYS A 113 -21.58 -12.46 -0.44
N GLN A 114 -20.59 -12.20 -1.29
CA GLN A 114 -19.32 -11.58 -0.88
C GLN A 114 -19.50 -10.17 -0.32
N TYR A 115 -20.45 -9.38 -0.82
CA TYR A 115 -20.75 -8.07 -0.25
C TYR A 115 -21.23 -8.19 1.20
N GLN A 116 -22.16 -9.12 1.46
CA GLN A 116 -22.68 -9.37 2.81
C GLN A 116 -21.56 -9.86 3.73
N GLU A 117 -20.73 -10.79 3.27
CA GLU A 117 -19.56 -11.29 4.02
C GLU A 117 -18.58 -10.17 4.40
N ILE A 118 -18.30 -9.22 3.49
CA ILE A 118 -17.45 -8.05 3.75
C ILE A 118 -18.09 -7.12 4.79
N MET A 119 -19.40 -6.86 4.66
CA MET A 119 -20.11 -5.93 5.54
C MET A 119 -20.25 -6.48 6.97
N GLU A 120 -20.46 -7.79 7.11
CA GLU A 120 -20.58 -8.49 8.40
C GLU A 120 -19.22 -8.76 9.05
N ARG A 121 -18.13 -8.82 8.27
CA ARG A 121 -16.80 -9.10 8.81
C ARG A 121 -16.33 -7.99 9.76
N ASP A 122 -16.07 -8.37 11.00
CA ASP A 122 -15.27 -7.57 11.91
C ASP A 122 -13.79 -7.80 11.63
N VAL A 123 -13.05 -6.75 11.30
CA VAL A 123 -11.65 -6.84 10.90
C VAL A 123 -10.79 -6.33 12.05
N ASP A 124 -10.10 -7.23 12.75
CA ASP A 124 -8.99 -6.82 13.60
C ASP A 124 -7.84 -6.37 12.70
N VAL A 125 -7.75 -5.06 12.46
CA VAL A 125 -6.74 -4.45 11.59
C VAL A 125 -5.33 -4.74 12.12
N LYS A 126 -5.16 -4.79 13.44
CA LYS A 126 -3.85 -5.01 14.05
C LYS A 126 -3.35 -6.42 13.75
N GLU A 127 -4.22 -7.41 13.91
CA GLU A 127 -3.90 -8.79 13.59
C GLU A 127 -3.75 -9.01 12.07
N SER A 128 -4.72 -8.52 11.29
CA SER A 128 -4.82 -8.77 9.85
C SER A 128 -3.69 -8.13 9.05
N LEU A 129 -3.15 -7.00 9.51
CA LEU A 129 -2.07 -6.26 8.87
C LEU A 129 -0.80 -6.20 9.73
N ASP A 130 -0.63 -7.12 10.70
CA ASP A 130 0.54 -7.17 11.58
C ASP A 130 1.87 -7.23 10.80
N TYR A 131 1.88 -7.94 9.67
CA TYR A 131 3.05 -8.00 8.79
C TYR A 131 3.47 -6.62 8.26
N VAL A 132 2.52 -5.71 7.99
CA VAL A 132 2.79 -4.33 7.56
C VAL A 132 3.43 -3.55 8.72
N TYR A 133 2.90 -3.68 9.94
CA TYR A 133 3.45 -3.00 11.12
C TYR A 133 4.86 -3.49 11.46
N LYS A 134 5.10 -4.80 11.34
CA LYS A 134 6.43 -5.41 11.46
C LYS A 134 7.40 -4.89 10.40
N ALA A 135 6.97 -4.82 9.13
CA ALA A 135 7.78 -4.28 8.04
C ALA A 135 8.14 -2.81 8.26
N ILE A 136 7.19 -1.97 8.70
CA ILE A 136 7.43 -0.56 9.04
C ILE A 136 8.43 -0.44 10.18
N THR A 137 8.24 -1.22 11.25
CA THR A 137 9.11 -1.19 12.44
C THR A 137 10.54 -1.58 12.07
N LEU A 138 10.71 -2.70 11.36
CA LEU A 138 12.01 -3.20 10.91
C LEU A 138 12.69 -2.19 9.97
N THR A 139 11.94 -1.64 9.02
CA THR A 139 12.48 -0.65 8.07
C THR A 139 12.91 0.62 8.78
N ARG A 140 12.12 1.10 9.76
CA ARG A 140 12.49 2.28 10.54
C ARG A 140 13.77 2.06 11.35
N GLN A 141 13.99 0.86 11.87
CA GLN A 141 15.25 0.48 12.53
C GLN A 141 16.42 0.45 11.52
N LYS A 142 16.28 -0.26 10.40
CA LYS A 142 17.34 -0.41 9.38
C LYS A 142 17.66 0.88 8.61
N LEU A 143 16.73 1.82 8.53
CA LEU A 143 16.99 3.15 7.98
C LEU A 143 18.00 3.92 8.82
N ASP A 144 18.14 3.60 10.12
CA ASP A 144 19.07 4.26 11.05
C ASP A 144 18.98 5.79 10.99
N GLY A 145 17.73 6.28 10.94
CA GLY A 145 17.43 7.71 10.90
C GLY A 145 17.88 8.45 9.63
N ARG A 146 18.38 7.74 8.60
CA ARG A 146 18.93 8.36 7.38
C ARG A 146 17.95 9.29 6.68
N VAL A 147 16.69 8.86 6.54
CA VAL A 147 15.58 9.64 5.96
C VAL A 147 14.26 9.23 6.65
N PRO A 148 13.18 10.04 6.55
CA PRO A 148 11.87 9.67 7.03
C PRO A 148 11.28 8.47 6.26
N LEU A 149 10.35 7.75 6.91
CA LEU A 149 9.62 6.62 6.33
C LEU A 149 8.13 6.95 6.23
N TYR A 150 7.62 7.01 5.00
CA TYR A 150 6.19 7.10 4.73
C TYR A 150 5.51 5.74 4.88
N GLY A 151 4.42 5.72 5.65
CA GLY A 151 3.34 4.76 5.44
C GLY A 151 2.37 5.28 4.38
N PHE A 152 1.50 4.42 3.86
CA PHE A 152 0.47 4.82 2.91
C PHE A 152 -0.73 3.85 2.92
N CYS A 153 -1.84 4.30 2.36
CA CYS A 153 -3.01 3.48 2.07
C CYS A 153 -3.73 4.02 0.81
N GLY A 154 -4.63 3.22 0.24
CA GLY A 154 -5.52 3.68 -0.82
C GLY A 154 -6.71 4.44 -0.24
N ALA A 155 -7.15 5.50 -0.94
CA ALA A 155 -8.38 6.18 -0.56
C ALA A 155 -9.61 5.25 -0.72
N PRO A 156 -10.67 5.40 0.08
CA PRO A 156 -11.84 4.53 0.03
C PRO A 156 -12.45 4.35 -1.36
N TRP A 157 -12.58 5.44 -2.11
CA TRP A 157 -13.06 5.40 -3.50
C TRP A 157 -12.17 4.57 -4.44
N THR A 158 -10.85 4.72 -4.31
CA THR A 158 -9.89 3.99 -5.13
C THR A 158 -9.95 2.50 -4.80
N LEU A 159 -10.03 2.13 -3.52
CA LEU A 159 -10.16 0.74 -3.09
C LEU A 159 -11.47 0.13 -3.58
N LEU A 160 -12.60 0.83 -3.39
CA LEU A 160 -13.90 0.41 -3.92
C LEU A 160 -13.83 0.17 -5.44
N SER A 161 -13.16 1.05 -6.19
CA SER A 161 -13.00 0.87 -7.64
C SER A 161 -12.30 -0.43 -7.99
N TYR A 162 -11.26 -0.84 -7.27
CA TYR A 162 -10.61 -2.14 -7.48
C TYR A 162 -11.51 -3.31 -7.09
N MET A 163 -12.18 -3.22 -5.94
CA MET A 163 -13.07 -4.26 -5.43
C MET A 163 -14.24 -4.53 -6.40
N VAL A 164 -14.76 -3.49 -7.06
CA VAL A 164 -15.90 -3.58 -7.99
C VAL A 164 -15.47 -3.87 -9.43
N GLU A 165 -14.39 -3.28 -9.93
CA GLU A 165 -13.93 -3.51 -11.31
C GLU A 165 -13.14 -4.81 -11.45
N GLY A 166 -12.63 -5.36 -10.35
CA GLY A 166 -11.82 -6.58 -10.31
C GLY A 166 -10.39 -6.40 -10.79
N GLY A 167 -9.92 -5.15 -10.91
CA GLY A 167 -8.61 -4.77 -11.42
C GLY A 167 -8.60 -3.34 -11.95
N GLY A 168 -7.57 -3.01 -12.73
CA GLY A 168 -7.48 -1.71 -13.40
C GLY A 168 -8.54 -1.55 -14.49
N SER A 169 -9.26 -0.43 -14.49
CA SER A 169 -10.30 -0.11 -15.48
C SER A 169 -10.03 1.27 -16.09
N LYS A 170 -10.25 1.41 -17.40
CA LYS A 170 -10.14 2.72 -18.08
C LYS A 170 -11.41 3.55 -17.95
N MET A 171 -12.55 2.88 -17.84
CA MET A 171 -13.86 3.52 -17.89
C MET A 171 -14.56 3.57 -16.53
N PHE A 172 -14.14 2.73 -15.58
CA PHE A 172 -14.75 2.64 -14.24
C PHE A 172 -16.28 2.45 -14.33
N LYS A 173 -16.72 1.64 -15.30
CA LYS A 173 -18.15 1.50 -15.63
C LYS A 173 -18.91 0.86 -14.47
N GLN A 174 -18.34 -0.19 -13.87
CA GLN A 174 -19.00 -0.97 -12.84
C GLN A 174 -19.09 -0.19 -11.53
N VAL A 175 -18.00 0.47 -11.12
CA VAL A 175 -18.02 1.27 -9.89
C VAL A 175 -18.93 2.50 -10.03
N LYS A 176 -19.02 3.09 -11.23
CA LYS A 176 -20.01 4.14 -11.50
C LYS A 176 -21.43 3.58 -11.48
N THR A 177 -21.67 2.40 -12.06
CA THR A 177 -22.97 1.71 -11.96
C THR A 177 -23.35 1.46 -10.51
N TRP A 178 -22.41 1.09 -9.64
CA TRP A 178 -22.63 0.96 -8.20
C TRP A 178 -23.15 2.26 -7.58
N ILE A 179 -22.45 3.39 -7.78
CA ILE A 179 -22.89 4.66 -7.19
C ILE A 179 -24.29 5.06 -7.69
N PHE A 180 -24.58 4.88 -8.99
CA PHE A 180 -25.85 5.32 -9.54
C PHE A 180 -27.02 4.39 -9.22
N LYS A 181 -26.78 3.08 -9.16
CA LYS A 181 -27.83 2.07 -8.96
C LYS A 181 -28.04 1.71 -7.50
N TYR A 182 -26.98 1.79 -6.69
CA TYR A 182 -26.94 1.36 -5.29
C TYR A 182 -26.23 2.42 -4.42
N PRO A 183 -26.74 3.67 -4.35
CA PRO A 183 -26.05 4.76 -3.68
C PRO A 183 -25.86 4.53 -2.17
N GLU A 184 -26.85 3.94 -1.50
CA GLU A 184 -26.79 3.69 -0.05
C GLU A 184 -25.79 2.58 0.29
N GLU A 185 -25.78 1.49 -0.46
CA GLU A 185 -24.85 0.38 -0.30
C GLU A 185 -23.41 0.78 -0.65
N SER A 186 -23.26 1.61 -1.69
CA SER A 186 -21.98 2.23 -2.04
C SER A 186 -21.44 3.07 -0.88
N LYS A 187 -22.30 3.92 -0.27
CA LYS A 187 -21.92 4.75 0.87
C LYS A 187 -21.54 3.92 2.09
N LYS A 188 -22.29 2.85 2.39
CA LYS A 188 -21.97 1.91 3.48
C LYS A 188 -20.60 1.26 3.27
N LEU A 189 -20.32 0.79 2.07
CA LEU A 189 -19.04 0.15 1.77
C LEU A 189 -17.87 1.15 1.81
N LEU A 190 -18.05 2.36 1.28
CA LEU A 190 -17.07 3.44 1.41
C LEU A 190 -16.78 3.77 2.88
N GLN A 191 -17.81 3.80 3.72
CA GLN A 191 -17.66 4.06 5.16
C GLN A 191 -16.99 2.90 5.91
N LYS A 192 -17.18 1.66 5.45
CA LYS A 192 -16.51 0.47 6.01
C LYS A 192 -15.01 0.45 5.66
N ILE A 193 -14.63 0.99 4.50
CA ILE A 193 -13.23 1.10 4.07
C ILE A 193 -12.49 2.26 4.77
N ALA A 194 -13.21 3.34 5.12
CA ALA A 194 -12.67 4.56 5.73
C ALA A 194 -12.38 4.40 7.23
#